data_AF-A0A3P6TLP9-F1
#
_entry.id   AF-A0A3P6TLP9-F1
#
_cell.length_a   1.000
_cell.length_b   1.000
_cell.length_c   1.000
_cell.angle_alpha   90.00
_cell.angle_beta   90.00
_cell.angle_gamma   90.00
#
_symmetry.space_group_name_H-M   'P 1'
#
loop_
_entity.id
_entity.type
_entity.pdbx_description
1 polymer ?
#
loop_
_entity_poly.entity_id
_entity_poly.type
_entity_poly.pdbx_seq_one_letter_code
_entity_poly.pdbx_strand_id
1 'polypeptide(L)'
;MRRSKRRRNSELDKDEQKLQIALQDIHKKMKSVIPLKKKVNESLSALQELVDKNKLSLGCKLNGPLRGRVLNLYENAKKACEAEAAYVRKLLEDIEKLRKKRYELQRSNLVGRGELMQMLSQNAHTAPLWIGPPDTHPPALVGAIPAPVSMSLKVGMEVAAFIDGIWMLAEVTSVFAASKYEVKDIDDEQKAKYTARRSRMIPLPRWRADPMRDSHALFPVGAIVLALYPQTTCFYKGVIDQLPSTAVDDYLVAFEDSAFPQGYSPPLPVPQRYVLTHKVPKIYKRRATKK
;
A
#
# COMPACT_ATOMS: atom_id res chain seq x y z
N MET A 1 16.97 30.58 21.79
CA MET A 1 17.04 29.75 20.55
C MET A 1 18.00 28.55 20.63
N ARG A 2 19.25 28.68 21.12
CA ARG A 2 20.24 27.56 21.15
C ARG A 2 19.79 26.30 21.95
N ARG A 3 19.14 26.46 23.11
CA ARG A 3 18.64 25.32 23.93
C ARG A 3 17.52 24.52 23.23
N SER A 4 16.63 25.18 22.48
CA SER A 4 15.55 24.53 21.73
C SER A 4 16.07 23.76 20.51
N LYS A 5 17.09 24.30 19.81
CA LYS A 5 17.75 23.59 18.70
C LYS A 5 18.51 22.35 19.19
N ARG A 6 19.24 22.46 20.32
CA ARG A 6 19.96 21.33 20.94
C ARG A 6 19.01 20.22 21.42
N ARG A 7 17.85 20.57 21.99
CA ARG A 7 16.82 19.60 22.39
C ARG A 7 16.22 18.87 21.19
N ARG A 8 15.84 19.59 20.12
CA ARG A 8 15.34 18.99 18.88
C ARG A 8 16.34 18.02 18.26
N ASN A 9 17.62 18.41 18.15
CA ASN A 9 18.65 17.52 17.63
C ASN A 9 18.79 16.25 18.51
N SER A 10 18.75 16.38 19.84
CA SER A 10 18.82 15.20 20.72
C SER A 10 17.59 14.28 20.66
N GLU A 11 16.43 14.79 20.25
CA GLU A 11 15.22 13.98 20.04
C GLU A 11 15.29 13.24 18.72
N LEU A 12 15.75 13.91 17.65
CA LEU A 12 16.01 13.30 16.35
C LEU A 12 17.02 12.15 16.47
N ASP A 13 18.14 12.36 17.16
CA ASP A 13 19.16 11.32 17.38
C ASP A 13 18.57 10.08 18.09
N LYS A 14 17.67 10.30 19.05
CA LYS A 14 16.99 9.20 19.76
C LYS A 14 16.03 8.44 18.86
N ASP A 15 15.29 9.12 18.00
CA ASP A 15 14.34 8.48 17.10
C ASP A 15 15.05 7.71 15.98
N GLU A 16 16.15 8.24 15.45
CA GLU A 16 17.04 7.51 14.53
C GLU A 16 17.63 6.26 15.20
N GLN A 17 18.08 6.35 16.45
CA GLN A 17 18.58 5.21 17.21
C GLN A 17 17.50 4.13 17.39
N LYS A 18 16.25 4.51 17.69
CA LYS A 18 15.13 3.57 17.77
C LYS A 18 14.84 2.88 16.44
N LEU A 19 14.91 3.61 15.32
CA LEU A 19 14.75 3.02 13.98
C LEU A 19 15.85 2.00 13.70
N GLN A 20 17.09 2.30 14.08
CA GLN A 20 18.22 1.39 13.88
C GLN A 20 18.09 0.12 14.71
N ILE A 21 17.67 0.22 15.98
CA ILE A 21 17.40 -0.95 16.84
C ILE A 21 16.28 -1.81 16.25
N ALA A 22 15.18 -1.20 15.80
CA ALA A 22 14.08 -1.92 15.18
C ALA A 22 14.50 -2.60 13.86
N LEU A 23 15.36 -1.97 13.06
CA LEU A 23 15.93 -2.57 11.85
C LEU A 23 16.81 -3.78 12.18
N GLN A 24 17.64 -3.70 13.21
CA GLN A 24 18.46 -4.83 13.68
C GLN A 24 17.61 -6.01 14.17
N ASP A 25 16.53 -5.72 14.92
CA ASP A 25 15.58 -6.74 15.35
C ASP A 25 14.88 -7.43 14.16
N ILE A 26 14.44 -6.65 13.17
CA ILE A 26 13.89 -7.18 11.91
C ILE A 26 14.90 -8.06 11.18
N HIS A 27 16.16 -7.62 11.04
CA HIS A 27 17.21 -8.43 10.42
C HIS A 27 17.46 -9.75 11.18
N LYS A 28 17.40 -9.73 12.51
CA LYS A 28 17.50 -10.95 13.33
C LYS A 28 16.32 -11.88 13.09
N LYS A 29 15.09 -11.36 13.14
CA LYS A 29 13.85 -12.13 12.87
C LYS A 29 13.82 -12.71 11.45
N MET A 30 14.33 -11.97 10.47
CA MET A 30 14.40 -12.43 9.08
C MET A 30 15.24 -13.71 8.93
N LYS A 31 16.33 -13.83 9.70
CA LYS A 31 17.14 -15.07 9.73
C LYS A 31 16.36 -16.28 10.26
N SER A 32 15.36 -16.07 11.12
CA SER A 32 14.51 -17.14 11.65
C SER A 32 13.48 -17.67 10.64
N VAL A 33 13.26 -16.99 9.51
CA VAL A 33 12.40 -17.50 8.43
C VAL A 33 13.01 -18.74 7.78
N ILE A 34 14.35 -18.78 7.62
CA ILE A 34 15.08 -19.88 6.98
C ILE A 34 14.83 -21.24 7.69
N PRO A 35 15.02 -21.39 9.01
CA PRO A 35 14.75 -22.65 9.69
C PRO A 35 13.26 -23.02 9.70
N LEU A 36 12.34 -22.05 9.72
CA LEU A 36 10.90 -22.33 9.58
C LEU A 36 10.59 -22.92 8.20
N LYS A 37 11.14 -22.32 7.14
CA LYS A 37 11.00 -22.84 5.78
C LYS A 37 11.57 -24.24 5.65
N LYS A 38 12.74 -24.49 6.27
CA LYS A 38 13.36 -25.82 6.30
C LYS A 38 12.43 -26.85 6.96
N LYS A 39 11.84 -26.52 8.11
CA LYS A 39 10.88 -27.40 8.82
C LYS A 39 9.63 -27.69 7.98
N VAL A 40 9.13 -26.70 7.23
CA VAL A 40 8.03 -26.88 6.28
C VAL A 40 8.43 -27.86 5.18
N ASN A 41 9.59 -27.64 4.55
CA ASN A 41 10.09 -28.52 3.49
C ASN A 41 10.31 -29.97 3.99
N GLU A 42 10.88 -30.15 5.19
CA GLU A 42 11.05 -31.47 5.82
C GLU A 42 9.71 -32.16 6.05
N SER A 43 8.70 -31.43 6.54
CA SER A 43 7.36 -31.97 6.79
C SER A 43 6.64 -32.36 5.49
N LEU A 44 6.79 -31.56 4.44
CA LEU A 44 6.23 -31.84 3.12
C LEU A 44 6.96 -33.01 2.43
N SER A 45 8.29 -33.11 2.55
CA SER A 45 9.07 -34.23 2.00
C SER A 45 8.64 -35.55 2.63
N ALA A 46 8.50 -35.60 3.96
CA ALA A 46 8.04 -36.81 4.65
C ALA A 46 6.62 -37.25 4.22
N LEU A 47 5.73 -36.29 3.96
CA LEU A 47 4.40 -36.57 3.43
C LEU A 47 4.48 -37.10 1.98
N GLN A 48 5.29 -36.46 1.14
CA GLN A 48 5.49 -36.85 -0.27
C GLN A 48 6.07 -38.27 -0.38
N GLU A 49 7.11 -38.59 0.40
CA GLU A 49 7.71 -39.93 0.44
C GLU A 49 6.69 -41.01 0.79
N LEU A 50 5.78 -40.73 1.74
CA LEU A 50 4.73 -41.68 2.11
C LEU A 50 3.70 -41.84 0.98
N VAL A 51 3.32 -40.75 0.32
CA VAL A 51 2.42 -40.74 -0.84
C VAL A 51 3.01 -41.56 -1.98
N ASP A 52 4.28 -41.32 -2.33
CA ASP A 52 4.97 -41.99 -3.43
C ASP A 52 5.19 -43.47 -3.16
N LYS A 53 5.65 -43.82 -1.94
CA LYS A 53 5.87 -45.22 -1.53
C LYS A 53 4.60 -46.06 -1.62
N ASN A 54 3.44 -45.46 -1.36
CA ASN A 54 2.16 -46.14 -1.40
C ASN A 54 1.38 -45.87 -2.69
N LYS A 55 1.96 -45.17 -3.68
CA LYS A 55 1.35 -44.81 -4.96
C LYS A 55 -0.04 -44.18 -4.80
N LEU A 56 -0.19 -43.29 -3.81
CA LEU A 56 -1.47 -42.68 -3.49
C LEU A 56 -1.83 -41.60 -4.52
N SER A 57 -3.07 -41.62 -4.99
CA SER A 57 -3.64 -40.58 -5.86
C SER A 57 -4.60 -39.67 -5.09
N LEU A 58 -4.83 -38.45 -5.61
CA LEU A 58 -5.88 -37.59 -5.10
C LEU A 58 -7.23 -38.34 -5.12
N GLY A 59 -7.96 -38.30 -4.00
CA GLY A 59 -9.26 -38.95 -3.86
C GLY A 59 -9.22 -40.46 -3.55
N CYS A 60 -8.03 -41.06 -3.34
CA CYS A 60 -7.95 -42.47 -2.95
C CYS A 60 -8.58 -42.73 -1.57
N LYS A 61 -9.29 -43.85 -1.41
CA LYS A 61 -9.85 -44.28 -0.13
C LYS A 61 -8.76 -44.92 0.73
N LEU A 62 -8.28 -44.17 1.72
CA LEU A 62 -7.33 -44.67 2.72
C LEU A 62 -8.05 -45.36 3.87
N ASN A 63 -7.62 -46.58 4.19
CA ASN A 63 -8.14 -47.40 5.28
C ASN A 63 -7.03 -47.82 6.27
N GLY A 64 -7.42 -48.16 7.49
CA GLY A 64 -6.53 -48.75 8.49
C GLY A 64 -5.36 -47.85 8.92
N PRO A 65 -4.24 -48.44 9.38
CA PRO A 65 -3.10 -47.72 9.94
C PRO A 65 -2.47 -46.69 8.98
N LEU A 66 -2.51 -46.95 7.68
CA LEU A 66 -1.97 -46.03 6.66
C LEU A 66 -2.73 -44.70 6.66
N ARG A 67 -4.06 -44.73 6.80
CA ARG A 67 -4.89 -43.51 6.89
C ARG A 67 -4.45 -42.64 8.07
N GLY A 68 -4.28 -43.23 9.25
CA GLY A 68 -3.84 -42.52 10.44
C GLY A 68 -2.47 -41.87 10.26
N ARG A 69 -1.53 -42.59 9.63
CA ARG A 69 -0.19 -42.07 9.35
C ARG A 69 -0.21 -40.89 8.36
N VAL A 70 -0.98 -40.99 7.27
CA VAL A 70 -1.13 -39.90 6.28
C VAL A 70 -1.76 -38.67 6.93
N LEU A 71 -2.85 -38.85 7.69
CA LEU A 71 -3.52 -37.73 8.38
C LEU A 71 -2.57 -37.03 9.37
N ASN A 72 -1.79 -37.79 10.14
CA ASN A 72 -0.83 -37.22 11.07
C ASN A 72 0.27 -36.41 10.36
N LEU A 73 0.82 -36.92 9.25
CA LEU A 73 1.82 -36.19 8.47
C LEU A 73 1.23 -34.93 7.82
N TYR A 74 0.00 -35.02 7.31
CA TYR A 74 -0.71 -33.86 6.77
C TYR A 74 -0.93 -32.78 7.83
N GLU A 75 -1.44 -33.14 9.02
CA GLU A 75 -1.64 -32.20 10.12
C GLU A 75 -0.32 -31.57 10.58
N ASN A 76 0.78 -32.33 10.61
CA ASN A 76 2.09 -31.80 10.92
C ASN A 76 2.59 -30.81 9.87
N ALA A 77 2.47 -31.14 8.57
CA ALA A 77 2.83 -30.25 7.47
C ALA A 77 1.98 -28.98 7.48
N LYS A 78 0.67 -29.10 7.68
CA LYS A 78 -0.25 -27.97 7.82
C LYS A 78 0.16 -27.05 8.96
N LYS A 79 0.39 -27.59 10.16
CA LYS A 79 0.85 -26.79 11.33
C LYS A 79 2.19 -26.10 11.07
N ALA A 80 3.12 -26.75 10.37
CA ALA A 80 4.39 -26.13 9.99
C ALA A 80 4.18 -24.94 9.04
N CYS A 81 3.35 -25.11 8.00
CA CYS A 81 3.00 -24.06 7.05
C CYS A 81 2.30 -22.88 7.74
N GLU A 82 1.34 -23.15 8.63
CA GLU A 82 0.63 -22.12 9.40
C GLU A 82 1.58 -21.34 10.31
N ALA A 83 2.50 -22.02 10.99
CA ALA A 83 3.50 -21.39 11.84
C ALA A 83 4.48 -20.49 11.04
N GLU A 84 4.97 -20.96 9.89
CA GLU A 84 5.80 -20.15 9.00
C GLU A 84 5.02 -18.92 8.50
N ALA A 85 3.82 -19.12 7.97
CA ALA A 85 3.00 -18.04 7.44
C ALA A 85 2.65 -17.00 8.49
N ALA A 86 2.28 -17.42 9.71
CA ALA A 86 2.01 -16.51 10.82
C ALA A 86 3.24 -15.69 11.21
N TYR A 87 4.42 -16.33 11.25
CA TYR A 87 5.68 -15.65 11.55
C TYR A 87 6.04 -14.60 10.50
N VAL A 88 5.97 -14.97 9.21
CA VAL A 88 6.27 -14.07 8.09
C VAL A 88 5.29 -12.90 8.06
N ARG A 89 3.98 -13.11 8.27
CA ARG A 89 3.00 -12.02 8.36
C ARG A 89 3.32 -11.04 9.48
N LYS A 90 3.67 -11.54 10.67
CA LYS A 90 4.08 -10.69 11.79
C LYS A 90 5.35 -9.89 11.48
N LEU A 91 6.32 -10.51 10.80
CA LEU A 91 7.54 -9.81 10.37
C LEU A 91 7.24 -8.70 9.35
N LEU A 92 6.31 -8.93 8.42
CA LEU A 92 5.87 -7.92 7.46
C LEU A 92 5.16 -6.74 8.15
N GLU A 93 4.35 -6.99 9.18
CA GLU A 93 3.76 -5.92 10.01
C GLU A 93 4.82 -5.08 10.72
N ASP A 94 5.88 -5.71 11.24
CA ASP A 94 6.99 -5.00 11.87
C ASP A 94 7.76 -4.14 10.85
N ILE A 95 7.95 -4.64 9.62
CA ILE A 95 8.52 -3.88 8.51
C ILE A 95 7.62 -2.69 8.12
N GLU A 96 6.30 -2.87 8.03
CA GLU A 96 5.34 -1.79 7.74
C GLU A 96 5.44 -0.69 8.81
N LYS A 97 5.47 -1.06 10.10
CA LYS A 97 5.62 -0.11 11.21
C LYS A 97 6.94 0.66 11.13
N LEU A 98 8.05 -0.01 10.80
CA LEU A 98 9.35 0.64 10.64
C LEU A 98 9.31 1.64 9.48
N ARG A 99 8.81 1.23 8.32
CA ARG A 99 8.69 2.08 7.12
C ARG A 99 7.84 3.30 7.39
N LYS A 100 6.70 3.13 8.06
CA LYS A 100 5.83 4.25 8.45
C LYS A 100 6.54 5.26 9.35
N LYS A 101 7.22 4.81 10.40
CA LYS A 101 7.99 5.70 11.28
C LYS A 101 9.12 6.42 10.54
N ARG A 102 9.82 5.72 9.63
CA ARG A 102 10.87 6.32 8.80
C ARG A 102 10.29 7.41 7.89
N TYR A 103 9.14 7.14 7.26
CA TYR A 103 8.43 8.11 6.42
C TYR A 103 8.04 9.36 7.22
N GLU A 104 7.44 9.20 8.40
CA GLU A 104 7.06 10.31 9.29
C GLU A 104 8.29 11.15 9.69
N LEU A 105 9.39 10.49 10.06
CA LEU A 105 10.65 11.17 10.42
C LEU A 105 11.26 11.92 9.23
N GLN A 106 11.33 11.30 8.06
CA GLN A 106 11.82 11.97 6.84
C GLN A 106 10.95 13.17 6.47
N ARG A 107 9.63 13.01 6.53
CA ARG A 107 8.66 14.05 6.17
C ARG A 107 8.71 15.25 7.10
N SER A 108 9.00 15.03 8.39
CA SER A 108 9.15 16.11 9.39
C SER A 108 10.46 16.90 9.26
N ASN A 109 11.50 16.30 8.66
CA ASN A 109 12.83 16.90 8.50
C ASN A 109 13.11 17.37 7.07
N LEU A 110 12.10 17.32 6.21
CA LEU A 110 12.23 17.61 4.78
C LEU A 110 12.68 19.04 4.52
N VAL A 111 13.67 19.22 3.64
CA VAL A 111 14.30 20.53 3.39
C VAL A 111 13.89 21.11 2.03
N GLY A 112 13.48 20.28 1.05
CA GLY A 112 13.04 20.80 -0.26
C GLY A 112 12.29 19.81 -1.15
N ARG A 113 11.72 20.35 -2.24
CA ARG A 113 10.86 19.61 -3.18
C ARG A 113 11.52 18.38 -3.80
N GLY A 114 12.81 18.44 -4.12
CA GLY A 114 13.53 17.29 -4.68
C GLY A 114 13.54 16.07 -3.74
N GLU A 115 13.79 16.31 -2.45
CA GLU A 115 13.72 15.28 -1.41
C GLU A 115 12.29 14.75 -1.24
N LEU A 116 11.29 15.64 -1.36
CA LEU A 116 9.87 15.24 -1.31
C LEU A 116 9.55 14.27 -2.44
N MET A 117 9.95 14.58 -3.68
CA MET A 117 9.67 13.71 -4.83
C MET A 117 10.35 12.34 -4.66
N GLN A 118 11.59 12.30 -4.18
CA GLN A 118 12.28 11.04 -3.88
C GLN A 118 11.56 10.25 -2.79
N MET A 119 11.14 10.92 -1.71
CA MET A 119 10.43 10.29 -0.60
C MET A 119 9.05 9.74 -1.03
N LEU A 120 8.30 10.47 -1.86
CA LEU A 120 7.02 10.01 -2.39
C LEU A 120 7.19 8.78 -3.29
N SER A 121 8.20 8.81 -4.19
CA SER A 121 8.53 7.66 -5.02
C SER A 121 8.90 6.43 -4.17
N GLN A 122 9.77 6.59 -3.17
CA GLN A 122 10.15 5.49 -2.27
C GLN A 122 8.95 4.97 -1.45
N ASN A 123 8.10 5.85 -0.93
CA ASN A 123 6.91 5.47 -0.17
C ASN A 123 5.94 4.63 -1.02
N ALA A 124 5.78 4.98 -2.30
CA ALA A 124 4.92 4.23 -3.21
C ALA A 124 5.43 2.80 -3.48
N HIS A 125 6.71 2.64 -3.78
CA HIS A 125 7.31 1.33 -4.04
C HIS A 125 7.44 0.46 -2.78
N THR A 126 7.55 1.09 -1.62
CA THR A 126 7.63 0.39 -0.33
C THR A 126 6.29 0.20 0.36
N ALA A 127 5.19 0.61 -0.27
CA ALA A 127 3.84 0.31 0.19
C ALA A 127 3.67 -1.22 0.35
N PRO A 128 3.00 -1.68 1.43
CA PRO A 128 2.88 -3.10 1.70
C PRO A 128 2.12 -3.80 0.56
N LEU A 129 2.59 -4.98 0.17
CA LEU A 129 1.83 -5.86 -0.71
C LEU A 129 0.70 -6.50 0.11
N TRP A 130 -0.50 -6.60 -0.44
CA TRP A 130 -1.57 -7.36 0.20
C TRP A 130 -1.21 -8.84 0.20
N ILE A 131 -1.15 -9.47 1.38
CA ILE A 131 -0.90 -10.92 1.54
C ILE A 131 -2.01 -11.53 2.39
N GLY A 132 -3.16 -11.77 1.75
CA GLY A 132 -4.32 -12.41 2.38
C GLY A 132 -4.14 -13.92 2.60
N PRO A 133 -5.00 -14.53 3.44
CA PRO A 133 -5.20 -15.98 3.47
C PRO A 133 -5.67 -16.54 2.11
N PRO A 134 -5.54 -17.87 1.88
CA PRO A 134 -6.14 -18.53 0.73
C PRO A 134 -7.64 -18.23 0.61
N ASP A 135 -8.14 -18.14 -0.62
CA ASP A 135 -9.56 -17.97 -0.95
C ASP A 135 -10.26 -16.73 -0.35
N THR A 136 -9.47 -15.72 0.04
CA THR A 136 -10.01 -14.45 0.53
C THR A 136 -9.92 -13.37 -0.55
N HIS A 137 -11.03 -12.66 -0.76
CA HIS A 137 -11.02 -11.49 -1.63
C HIS A 137 -10.24 -10.35 -0.97
N PRO A 138 -9.39 -9.61 -1.71
CA PRO A 138 -8.68 -8.46 -1.15
C PRO A 138 -9.66 -7.39 -0.62
N PRO A 139 -9.36 -6.76 0.54
CA PRO A 139 -10.24 -5.74 1.11
C PRO A 139 -10.16 -4.42 0.35
N ALA A 140 -11.01 -3.46 0.75
CA ALA A 140 -10.90 -2.07 0.29
C ALA A 140 -9.51 -1.49 0.53
N LEU A 141 -9.06 -0.60 -0.37
CA LEU A 141 -7.73 0.01 -0.39
C LEU A 141 -6.59 -0.94 -0.80
N VAL A 142 -6.89 -2.11 -1.36
CA VAL A 142 -5.94 -2.92 -2.10
C VAL A 142 -6.03 -2.57 -3.58
N GLY A 143 -4.94 -2.05 -4.16
CA GLY A 143 -4.89 -1.68 -5.57
C GLY A 143 -6.06 -0.79 -5.98
N ALA A 144 -6.83 -1.25 -6.96
CA ALA A 144 -7.99 -0.58 -7.54
C ALA A 144 -9.28 -0.69 -6.70
N ILE A 145 -9.31 -1.49 -5.63
CA ILE A 145 -10.53 -1.67 -4.82
C ILE A 145 -10.79 -0.39 -4.00
N PRO A 146 -11.88 0.36 -4.29
CA PRO A 146 -12.08 1.67 -3.71
C PRO A 146 -12.49 1.57 -2.23
N ALA A 147 -12.18 2.62 -1.46
CA ALA A 147 -12.76 2.78 -0.14
C ALA A 147 -14.28 3.01 -0.24
N PRO A 148 -15.08 2.38 0.63
CA PRO A 148 -16.50 2.66 0.69
C PRO A 148 -16.74 4.12 1.10
N VAL A 149 -17.84 4.71 0.62
CA VAL A 149 -18.19 6.11 0.90
C VAL A 149 -18.45 6.34 2.40
N SER A 150 -18.90 5.30 3.11
CA SER A 150 -19.10 5.27 4.56
C SER A 150 -17.79 5.27 5.36
N MET A 151 -16.63 5.02 4.73
CA MET A 151 -15.35 5.04 5.42
C MET A 151 -14.99 6.46 5.86
N SER A 152 -14.89 6.64 7.18
CA SER A 152 -14.34 7.83 7.81
C SER A 152 -12.82 7.91 7.62
N LEU A 153 -12.34 9.05 7.13
CA LEU A 153 -10.91 9.34 7.04
C LEU A 153 -10.36 9.74 8.42
N LYS A 154 -9.09 9.45 8.67
CA LYS A 154 -8.39 9.75 9.93
C LYS A 154 -7.26 10.74 9.69
N VAL A 155 -6.86 11.45 10.74
CA VAL A 155 -5.67 12.32 10.71
C VAL A 155 -4.44 11.50 10.29
N GLY A 156 -3.61 12.10 9.44
CA GLY A 156 -2.43 11.47 8.84
C GLY A 156 -2.72 10.57 7.64
N MET A 157 -3.98 10.40 7.23
CA MET A 157 -4.29 9.70 5.98
C MET A 157 -3.96 10.58 4.77
N GLU A 158 -3.24 10.02 3.81
CA GLU A 158 -3.02 10.61 2.50
C GLU A 158 -4.22 10.37 1.58
N VAL A 159 -4.61 11.40 0.85
CA VAL A 159 -5.77 11.43 -0.03
C VAL A 159 -5.43 12.20 -1.30
N ALA A 160 -6.12 11.90 -2.40
CA ALA A 160 -6.35 12.90 -3.43
C ALA A 160 -7.51 13.78 -2.98
N ALA A 161 -7.27 15.09 -2.85
CA ALA A 161 -8.27 16.09 -2.48
C ALA A 161 -8.55 17.02 -3.67
N PHE A 162 -9.83 17.26 -3.96
CA PHE A 162 -10.25 18.20 -5.00
C PHE A 162 -10.47 19.60 -4.42
N ILE A 163 -9.52 20.49 -4.69
CA ILE A 163 -9.44 21.86 -4.18
C ILE A 163 -9.23 22.79 -5.38
N ASP A 164 -10.04 23.85 -5.47
CA ASP A 164 -9.93 24.90 -6.50
C ASP A 164 -9.77 24.42 -7.95
N GLY A 165 -10.42 23.30 -8.29
CA GLY A 165 -10.42 22.75 -9.65
C GLY A 165 -9.36 21.67 -9.89
N ILE A 166 -8.50 21.39 -8.91
CA ILE A 166 -7.35 20.49 -9.05
C ILE A 166 -7.45 19.35 -8.04
N TRP A 167 -7.13 18.13 -8.48
CA TRP A 167 -6.89 17.02 -7.57
C TRP A 167 -5.43 17.05 -7.12
N MET A 168 -5.19 17.27 -5.83
CA MET A 168 -3.85 17.33 -5.25
C MET A 168 -3.65 16.23 -4.21
N LEU A 169 -2.40 15.77 -4.08
CA LEU A 169 -1.99 14.89 -3.01
C LEU A 169 -1.96 15.69 -1.71
N ALA A 170 -2.78 15.27 -0.75
CA ALA A 170 -2.97 15.97 0.50
C ALA A 170 -3.01 15.00 1.67
N GLU A 171 -2.72 15.53 2.86
CA GLU A 171 -2.80 14.81 4.13
C GLU A 171 -3.96 15.37 4.97
N VAL A 172 -4.74 14.49 5.58
CA VAL A 172 -5.81 14.89 6.52
C VAL A 172 -5.19 15.37 7.83
N THR A 173 -5.42 16.63 8.19
CA THR A 173 -4.90 17.23 9.43
C THR A 173 -5.94 17.27 10.55
N SER A 174 -7.22 17.41 10.21
CA SER A 174 -8.32 17.47 11.17
C SER A 174 -9.58 16.79 10.64
N VAL A 175 -10.34 16.15 11.53
CA VAL A 175 -11.66 15.57 11.22
C VAL A 175 -12.72 16.37 11.96
N PHE A 176 -13.70 16.90 11.22
CA PHE A 176 -14.82 17.64 11.78
C PHE A 176 -16.13 16.86 11.67
N ALA A 177 -17.19 17.37 12.30
CA ALA A 177 -18.53 16.82 12.18
C ALA A 177 -19.04 16.86 10.72
N ALA A 178 -20.07 16.03 10.44
CA ALA A 178 -20.76 15.99 9.14
C ALA A 178 -19.83 15.72 7.93
N SER A 179 -18.87 14.81 8.08
CA SER A 179 -17.96 14.37 7.00
C SER A 179 -17.18 15.51 6.34
N LYS A 180 -16.83 16.52 7.13
CA LYS A 180 -15.95 17.63 6.75
C LYS A 180 -14.56 17.39 7.34
N TYR A 181 -13.53 17.71 6.57
CA TYR A 181 -12.14 17.46 6.91
C TYR A 181 -11.29 18.69 6.60
N GLU A 182 -10.25 18.88 7.39
CA GLU A 182 -9.14 19.76 7.04
C GLU A 182 -8.04 18.91 6.40
N VAL A 183 -7.51 19.39 5.29
CA VAL A 183 -6.41 18.76 4.57
C VAL A 183 -5.33 19.79 4.24
N LYS A 184 -4.10 19.31 4.12
CA LYS A 184 -2.94 20.11 3.71
C LYS A 184 -2.31 19.48 2.48
N ASP A 185 -1.98 20.27 1.45
CA ASP A 185 -1.17 19.79 0.31
C ASP A 185 0.18 19.26 0.82
N ILE A 186 0.60 18.14 0.25
CA ILE A 186 1.83 17.43 0.55
C ILE A 186 3.09 18.27 0.22
N ASP A 187 3.02 19.18 -0.77
CA ASP A 187 4.12 20.04 -1.28
C ASP A 187 4.05 21.48 -0.77
N ASP A 188 2.96 21.87 -0.11
CA ASP A 188 2.79 23.27 0.25
C ASP A 188 3.69 23.67 1.43
N GLU A 189 4.71 24.45 1.09
CA GLU A 189 5.67 25.08 1.99
C GLU A 189 4.99 26.07 2.95
N GLN A 190 3.95 26.77 2.49
CA GLN A 190 3.21 27.78 3.26
C GLN A 190 2.26 27.14 4.28
N LYS A 191 2.07 25.81 4.19
CA LYS A 191 1.22 25.01 5.09
C LYS A 191 -0.23 25.48 5.15
N ALA A 192 -0.76 25.99 4.04
CA ALA A 192 -2.16 26.32 3.89
C ALA A 192 -3.02 25.08 4.15
N LYS A 193 -4.16 25.34 4.80
CA LYS A 193 -5.12 24.33 5.22
C LYS A 193 -6.41 24.56 4.46
N TYR A 194 -6.92 23.48 3.87
CA TYR A 194 -8.14 23.50 3.08
C TYR A 194 -9.22 22.69 3.77
N THR A 195 -10.45 23.19 3.74
CA THR A 195 -11.60 22.44 4.25
C THR A 195 -12.37 21.81 3.10
N ALA A 196 -12.50 20.49 3.12
CA ALA A 196 -13.23 19.73 2.10
C ALA A 196 -14.20 18.71 2.70
N ARG A 197 -15.25 18.38 1.95
CA ARG A 197 -16.17 17.28 2.29
C ARG A 197 -15.60 15.94 1.82
N ARG A 198 -15.96 14.84 2.48
CA ARG A 198 -15.60 13.46 2.07
C ARG A 198 -15.83 13.18 0.58
N SER A 199 -16.87 13.77 0.00
CA SER A 199 -17.21 13.66 -1.43
C SER A 199 -16.15 14.21 -2.38
N ARG A 200 -15.25 15.09 -1.92
CA ARG A 200 -14.15 15.68 -2.69
C ARG A 200 -12.80 15.05 -2.38
N MET A 201 -12.80 13.89 -1.71
CA MET A 201 -11.58 13.17 -1.37
C MET A 201 -11.67 11.71 -1.81
N ILE A 202 -10.50 11.17 -2.15
CA ILE A 202 -10.28 9.76 -2.45
C ILE A 202 -9.07 9.32 -1.60
N PRO A 203 -9.22 8.42 -0.63
CA PRO A 203 -8.08 7.89 0.10
C PRO A 203 -7.18 7.09 -0.85
N LEU A 204 -5.86 7.22 -0.67
CA LEU A 204 -4.91 6.42 -1.43
C LEU A 204 -5.00 4.94 -1.05
N PRO A 205 -4.71 4.02 -1.99
CA PRO A 205 -4.50 2.61 -1.69
C PRO A 205 -3.50 2.43 -0.54
N ARG A 206 -3.87 1.59 0.42
CA ARG A 206 -3.00 1.21 1.53
C ARG A 206 -2.05 0.11 1.11
N TRP A 207 -2.54 -0.84 0.33
CA TRP A 207 -1.78 -1.99 -0.14
C TRP A 207 -1.71 -2.02 -1.65
N ARG A 208 -0.57 -2.52 -2.15
CA ARG A 208 -0.43 -2.93 -3.55
C ARG A 208 -1.14 -4.27 -3.74
N ALA A 209 -1.80 -4.44 -4.88
CA ALA A 209 -2.28 -5.74 -5.33
C ALA A 209 -1.13 -6.50 -6.00
N ASP A 210 -1.04 -7.81 -5.75
CA ASP A 210 -0.07 -8.68 -6.41
C ASP A 210 -0.61 -9.08 -7.80
N PRO A 211 0.03 -8.70 -8.92
CA PRO A 211 -0.45 -9.06 -10.25
C PRO A 211 -0.57 -10.57 -10.48
N MET A 212 0.20 -11.40 -9.77
CA MET A 212 0.18 -12.85 -9.95
C MET A 212 -0.98 -13.54 -9.21
N ARG A 213 -1.50 -12.91 -8.15
CA ARG A 213 -2.50 -13.52 -7.27
C ARG A 213 -3.83 -12.76 -7.24
N ASP A 214 -3.74 -11.43 -7.26
CA ASP A 214 -4.83 -10.51 -7.02
C ASP A 214 -5.00 -9.55 -8.23
N SER A 215 -4.81 -10.04 -9.46
CA SER A 215 -4.91 -9.24 -10.70
C SER A 215 -6.27 -8.56 -10.89
N HIS A 216 -7.34 -9.18 -10.38
CA HIS A 216 -8.69 -8.62 -10.35
C HIS A 216 -8.81 -7.35 -9.47
N ALA A 217 -7.83 -7.09 -8.60
CA ALA A 217 -7.71 -5.88 -7.81
C ALA A 217 -6.82 -4.81 -8.46
N LEU A 218 -6.44 -4.98 -9.74
CA LEU A 218 -5.78 -3.96 -10.56
C LEU A 218 -6.79 -3.25 -11.47
N PHE A 219 -6.46 -2.03 -11.91
CA PHE A 219 -7.22 -1.38 -12.97
C PHE A 219 -6.93 -2.08 -14.30
N PRO A 220 -7.96 -2.44 -15.11
CA PRO A 220 -7.73 -3.08 -16.41
C PRO A 220 -7.20 -2.08 -17.44
N VAL A 221 -6.61 -2.58 -18.53
CA VAL A 221 -6.21 -1.77 -19.69
C VAL A 221 -7.43 -1.01 -20.22
N GLY A 222 -7.23 0.25 -20.59
CA GLY A 222 -8.30 1.15 -21.05
C GLY A 222 -9.12 1.78 -19.92
N ALA A 223 -8.88 1.43 -18.65
CA ALA A 223 -9.58 2.06 -17.53
C ALA A 223 -9.23 3.56 -17.42
N ILE A 224 -10.26 4.40 -17.29
CA ILE A 224 -10.09 5.83 -16.99
C ILE A 224 -9.81 5.99 -15.50
N VAL A 225 -8.67 6.59 -15.18
CA VAL A 225 -8.16 6.75 -13.81
C VAL A 225 -7.83 8.21 -13.51
N LEU A 226 -7.68 8.51 -12.23
CA LEU A 226 -6.91 9.67 -11.76
C LEU A 226 -5.54 9.16 -11.34
N ALA A 227 -4.47 9.65 -11.95
CA ALA A 227 -3.10 9.25 -11.67
C ALA A 227 -2.24 10.45 -11.30
N LEU A 228 -1.32 10.29 -10.34
CA LEU A 228 -0.38 11.35 -9.99
C LEU A 228 0.61 11.56 -11.15
N TYR A 229 0.69 12.76 -11.70
CA TYR A 229 1.62 13.02 -12.79
C TYR A 229 3.06 13.02 -12.29
N PRO A 230 4.01 12.39 -13.01
CA PRO A 230 5.39 12.27 -12.55
C PRO A 230 6.02 13.61 -12.14
N GLN A 231 6.78 13.61 -11.02
CA GLN A 231 7.44 14.80 -10.45
C GLN A 231 6.49 15.94 -10.03
N THR A 232 5.22 15.62 -9.80
CA THR A 232 4.22 16.56 -9.28
C THR A 232 3.48 15.97 -8.09
N THR A 233 2.65 16.81 -7.47
CA THR A 233 1.74 16.43 -6.40
C THR A 233 0.28 16.56 -6.83
N CYS A 234 0.02 16.53 -8.14
CA CYS A 234 -1.31 16.66 -8.72
C CYS A 234 -1.72 15.39 -9.47
N PHE A 235 -2.99 15.05 -9.36
CA PHE A 235 -3.60 13.95 -10.08
C PHE A 235 -4.34 14.47 -11.31
N TYR A 236 -4.15 13.77 -12.42
CA TYR A 236 -4.77 14.10 -13.70
C TYR A 236 -5.48 12.88 -14.27
N LYS A 237 -6.42 13.14 -15.18
CA LYS A 237 -7.14 12.09 -15.88
C LYS A 237 -6.17 11.38 -16.83
N GLY A 238 -6.21 10.05 -16.81
CA GLY A 238 -5.41 9.21 -17.69
C GLY A 238 -6.12 7.89 -17.98
N VAL A 239 -5.51 7.12 -18.87
CA VAL A 239 -5.97 5.80 -19.30
C VAL A 239 -4.87 4.79 -19.01
N ILE A 240 -5.22 3.65 -18.42
CA ILE A 240 -4.27 2.55 -18.22
C ILE A 240 -3.87 1.97 -19.57
N ASP A 241 -2.58 2.06 -19.88
CA ASP A 241 -2.00 1.47 -21.08
C ASP A 241 -1.46 0.06 -20.79
N GLN A 242 -0.69 -0.08 -19.71
CA GLN A 242 -0.10 -1.36 -19.29
C GLN A 242 -0.25 -1.59 -17.79
N LEU A 243 -0.52 -2.84 -17.41
CA LEU A 243 -0.59 -3.28 -16.02
C LEU A 243 0.80 -3.68 -15.51
N PRO A 244 1.05 -3.55 -14.19
CA PRO A 244 2.23 -4.14 -13.58
C PRO A 244 2.25 -5.66 -13.78
N SER A 245 3.38 -6.21 -14.22
CA SER A 245 3.54 -7.66 -14.44
C SER A 245 4.00 -8.38 -13.18
N THR A 246 4.75 -7.68 -12.33
CA THR A 246 5.24 -8.16 -11.04
C THR A 246 4.83 -7.23 -9.92
N ALA A 247 4.96 -7.69 -8.68
CA ALA A 247 4.63 -6.92 -7.49
C ALA A 247 5.48 -5.65 -7.31
N VAL A 248 6.55 -5.42 -8.09
CA VAL A 248 7.39 -4.21 -8.00
C VAL A 248 7.22 -3.26 -9.18
N ASP A 249 6.49 -3.67 -10.22
CA ASP A 249 6.26 -2.86 -11.40
C ASP A 249 5.19 -1.79 -11.16
N ASP A 250 5.23 -0.76 -12.00
CA ASP A 250 4.25 0.32 -12.06
C ASP A 250 3.19 0.05 -13.14
N TYR A 251 2.08 0.80 -13.08
CA TYR A 251 1.22 0.95 -14.26
C TYR A 251 1.93 1.83 -15.29
N LEU A 252 1.66 1.62 -16.58
CA LEU A 252 1.86 2.67 -17.57
C LEU A 252 0.55 3.40 -17.84
N VAL A 253 0.56 4.71 -17.70
CA VAL A 253 -0.62 5.57 -17.84
C VAL A 253 -0.39 6.60 -18.92
N ALA A 254 -1.30 6.65 -19.90
CA ALA A 254 -1.36 7.72 -20.89
C ALA A 254 -2.27 8.84 -20.36
N PHE A 255 -1.72 10.01 -20.09
CA PHE A 255 -2.46 11.14 -19.51
C PHE A 255 -3.17 11.93 -20.60
N GLU A 256 -4.38 12.44 -20.30
CA GLU A 256 -5.07 13.37 -21.20
C GLU A 256 -4.28 14.68 -21.30
N ASP A 257 -3.80 15.00 -22.49
CA ASP A 257 -2.94 16.15 -22.73
C ASP A 257 -3.11 16.66 -24.17
N SER A 258 -3.65 17.88 -24.27
CA SER A 258 -3.92 18.56 -25.55
C SER A 258 -2.67 19.01 -26.29
N ALA A 259 -1.48 18.94 -25.67
CA ALA A 259 -0.22 19.19 -26.35
C ALA A 259 0.13 18.10 -27.37
N PHE A 260 -0.48 16.91 -27.26
CA PHE A 260 -0.27 15.80 -28.18
C PHE A 260 -1.41 15.71 -29.21
N PRO A 261 -1.13 15.45 -30.50
CA PRO A 261 -2.16 15.37 -31.54
C PRO A 261 -3.27 14.35 -31.26
N GLN A 262 -2.92 13.24 -30.61
CA GLN A 262 -3.86 12.19 -30.20
C GLN A 262 -4.64 12.52 -28.91
N GLY A 263 -4.36 13.65 -28.27
CA GLY A 263 -4.98 14.08 -27.01
C GLY A 263 -4.47 13.36 -25.77
N TYR A 264 -3.41 12.53 -25.89
CA TYR A 264 -2.83 11.77 -24.80
C TYR A 264 -1.29 11.80 -24.83
N SER A 265 -0.67 11.86 -23.66
CA SER A 265 0.77 11.68 -23.49
C SER A 265 1.23 10.28 -23.90
N PRO A 266 2.53 10.08 -24.20
CA PRO A 266 3.13 8.75 -24.13
C PRO A 266 2.84 8.09 -22.77
N PRO A 267 2.75 6.76 -22.68
CA PRO A 267 2.55 6.07 -21.41
C PRO A 267 3.70 6.35 -20.43
N LEU A 268 3.36 6.79 -19.21
CA LEU A 268 4.31 7.09 -18.15
C LEU A 268 4.14 6.14 -16.97
N PRO A 269 5.23 5.72 -16.29
CA PRO A 269 5.15 4.85 -15.13
C PRO A 269 4.51 5.57 -13.94
N VAL A 270 3.49 4.96 -13.35
CA VAL A 270 2.82 5.44 -12.14
C VAL A 270 2.61 4.27 -11.16
N PRO A 271 3.18 4.35 -9.94
CA PRO A 271 2.98 3.32 -8.94
C PRO A 271 1.53 3.12 -8.54
N GLN A 272 1.15 1.90 -8.17
CA GLN A 272 -0.23 1.56 -7.79
C GLN A 272 -0.80 2.50 -6.70
N ARG A 273 0.04 2.95 -5.75
CA ARG A 273 -0.35 3.89 -4.68
C ARG A 273 -0.95 5.20 -5.20
N TYR A 274 -0.57 5.60 -6.40
CA TYR A 274 -0.89 6.89 -7.00
C TYR A 274 -1.81 6.79 -8.22
N VAL A 275 -2.41 5.62 -8.45
CA VAL A 275 -3.47 5.40 -9.44
C VAL A 275 -4.78 5.17 -8.70
N LEU A 276 -5.79 5.98 -9.00
CA LEU A 276 -7.06 6.05 -8.28
C LEU A 276 -8.24 5.93 -9.24
N THR A 277 -9.38 5.50 -8.71
CA THR A 277 -10.64 5.52 -9.45
C THR A 277 -10.94 6.95 -9.91
N HIS A 278 -11.21 7.13 -11.21
CA HIS A 278 -11.63 8.42 -11.72
C HIS A 278 -12.94 8.86 -11.08
N LYS A 279 -13.02 10.13 -10.70
CA LYS A 279 -14.17 10.69 -10.02
C LYS A 279 -14.42 12.11 -10.49
N VAL A 280 -15.64 12.35 -10.97
CA VAL A 280 -16.09 13.71 -11.31
C VAL A 280 -16.50 14.43 -10.02
N PRO A 281 -15.82 15.53 -9.64
CA PRO A 281 -16.20 16.30 -8.46
C PRO A 281 -17.56 16.96 -8.64
N LYS A 282 -18.40 16.92 -7.61
CA LYS A 282 -19.64 17.72 -7.60
C LYS A 282 -19.28 19.21 -7.53
N ILE A 283 -19.75 19.98 -8.51
CA ILE A 283 -19.63 21.44 -8.53
C ILE A 283 -20.66 22.01 -7.55
N TYR A 284 -20.22 22.52 -6.42
CA TYR A 284 -21.07 23.29 -5.53
C TYR A 284 -21.06 24.74 -5.99
N LYS A 285 -22.17 25.24 -6.55
CA LYS A 285 -22.34 26.68 -6.80
C LYS A 285 -22.16 27.39 -5.45
N ARG A 286 -21.20 28.34 -5.37
CA ARG A 286 -21.11 29.26 -4.22
C ARG A 286 -22.49 29.90 -4.07
N ARG A 287 -23.16 29.72 -2.93
CA ARG A 287 -24.32 30.56 -2.60
C ARG A 287 -23.79 31.99 -2.58
N ALA A 288 -24.30 32.84 -3.48
CA ALA A 288 -24.01 34.25 -3.45
C ALA A 288 -24.30 34.74 -2.02
N THR A 289 -23.29 35.29 -1.36
CA THR A 289 -23.48 36.10 -0.17
C THR A 289 -24.42 37.22 -0.59
N LYS A 290 -25.68 37.16 -0.13
CA LYS A 290 -26.57 38.31 -0.19
C LYS A 290 -25.84 39.43 0.54
N LYS A 291 -25.49 40.49 -0.20
CA LYS A 291 -25.08 41.77 0.37
C LYS A 291 -26.19 42.31 1.25
#